data_AF-A0A3D4B9R9-F1
#
_entry.id   AF-A0A3D4B9R9-F1
#
_cell.length_a   1.000
_cell.length_b   1.000
_cell.length_c   1.000
_cell.angle_alpha   90.00
_cell.angle_beta   90.00
_cell.angle_gamma   90.00
#
_symmetry.space_group_name_H-M   'P 1'
#
loop_
_entity.id
_entity.type
_entity.pdbx_description
1 polymer ?
#
loop_
_entity_poly.entity_id
_entity_poly.type
_entity_poly.pdbx_seq_one_letter_code
_entity_poly.pdbx_strand_id
1 'polypeptide(L)'
;WPMTVFLTPDLKPFYGGTYFPPDDQHGRPGFPRILQAVAQFYKDRRADAEEQGDKLQARVAEITQFTSNTDALDIDLMDRAFEGISETFDQVNGGFGTQPKFPGSMTLSFCLREHLRTGNQTALDMVTQSLHKMGNGGMYDQLGGGFHRYSVDAEWLVP
;
A
#
# COMPACT_ATOMS: atom_id res chain seq x y z
N TRP A 1 9.68 -2.33 6.58
CA TRP A 1 10.41 -2.60 5.34
C TRP A 1 11.02 -1.29 4.86
N PRO A 2 12.32 -1.05 5.08
CA PRO A 2 12.95 0.17 4.64
C PRO A 2 13.16 0.11 3.12
N MET A 3 12.47 0.99 2.40
CA MET A 3 12.76 1.24 0.99
C MET A 3 14.20 1.75 0.86
N THR A 4 14.95 1.21 -0.08
CA THR A 4 16.28 1.69 -0.45
C THR A 4 16.19 2.39 -1.79
N VAL A 5 16.73 3.61 -1.89
CA VAL A 5 16.74 4.41 -3.10
C VAL A 5 18.17 4.87 -3.39
N PHE A 6 18.60 4.70 -4.64
CA PHE A 6 19.89 5.15 -5.14
C PHE A 6 19.71 6.44 -5.93
N LEU A 7 20.54 7.42 -5.60
CA LEU A 7 20.44 8.79 -6.10
C LEU A 7 21.71 9.16 -6.86
N THR A 8 21.56 9.99 -7.89
CA THR A 8 22.70 10.72 -8.47
C THR A 8 23.22 11.77 -7.47
N PRO A 9 24.41 12.37 -7.67
CA PRO A 9 24.91 13.47 -6.83
C PRO A 9 23.95 14.67 -6.74
N ASP A 10 23.13 14.89 -7.76
CA ASP A 10 22.11 15.93 -7.81
C ASP A 10 20.78 15.50 -7.14
N LEU A 11 20.80 14.42 -6.35
CA LEU A 11 19.66 13.88 -5.61
C LEU A 11 18.51 13.35 -6.48
N LYS A 12 18.79 12.93 -7.72
CA LYS A 12 17.78 12.34 -8.60
C LYS A 12 17.72 10.82 -8.43
N PRO A 13 16.55 10.23 -8.10
CA PRO A 13 16.42 8.78 -7.92
C PRO A 13 16.42 8.05 -9.26
N PHE A 14 17.31 7.08 -9.43
CA PHE A 14 17.40 6.30 -10.67
C PHE A 14 17.22 4.79 -10.45
N TYR A 15 17.31 4.30 -9.21
CA TYR A 15 17.02 2.91 -8.88
C TYR A 15 16.50 2.80 -7.44
N GLY A 16 15.66 1.80 -7.16
CA GLY A 16 15.18 1.56 -5.81
C GLY A 16 14.46 0.23 -5.66
N GLY A 17 14.25 -0.18 -4.42
CA GLY A 17 13.53 -1.39 -4.08
C GLY A 17 13.10 -1.41 -2.62
N THR A 18 12.16 -2.30 -2.30
CA THR A 18 11.55 -2.39 -0.96
C THR A 18 12.41 -3.18 0.01
N TYR A 19 12.96 -4.32 -0.42
CA TYR A 19 13.91 -5.09 0.37
C TYR A 19 14.84 -5.89 -0.53
N PHE A 20 16.12 -5.83 -0.17
CA PHE A 20 17.17 -6.63 -0.75
C PHE A 20 17.72 -7.55 0.34
N PRO A 21 17.70 -8.88 0.14
CA PRO A 21 18.24 -9.81 1.12
C PRO A 21 19.76 -9.60 1.31
N PRO A 22 20.34 -9.99 2.46
CA PRO A 22 21.79 -9.88 2.64
C PRO A 22 22.57 -10.72 1.61
N ASP A 23 22.01 -11.87 1.20
CA ASP A 23 22.59 -12.81 0.24
C ASP A 23 21.62 -13.11 -0.91
N ASP A 24 22.13 -13.62 -2.03
CA ASP A 24 21.32 -14.11 -3.15
C ASP A 24 20.43 -15.27 -2.67
N GLN A 25 19.10 -15.10 -2.69
CA GLN A 25 18.16 -16.11 -2.19
C GLN A 25 16.85 -16.11 -2.98
N HIS A 26 16.25 -17.30 -3.17
CA HIS A 26 14.94 -17.49 -3.81
C HIS A 26 14.82 -16.76 -5.18
N GLY A 27 15.88 -16.79 -5.98
CA GLY A 27 15.93 -16.11 -7.29
C GLY A 27 16.03 -14.58 -7.21
N ARG A 28 16.25 -14.01 -6.02
CA ARG A 28 16.43 -12.56 -5.82
C ARG A 28 17.91 -12.26 -5.52
N PRO A 29 18.52 -11.26 -6.19
CA PRO A 29 19.87 -10.84 -5.87
C PRO A 29 19.94 -10.22 -4.47
N GLY A 30 21.01 -10.54 -3.75
CA GLY A 30 21.36 -9.93 -2.48
C GLY A 30 21.82 -8.49 -2.65
N PHE A 31 21.80 -7.75 -1.55
CA PHE A 31 22.17 -6.34 -1.53
C PHE A 31 23.59 -6.08 -2.05
N PRO A 32 24.63 -6.88 -1.75
CA PRO A 32 25.97 -6.68 -2.32
C PRO A 32 25.98 -6.74 -3.86
N ARG A 33 25.21 -7.65 -4.45
CA ARG A 33 25.11 -7.80 -5.90
C ARG A 33 24.37 -6.63 -6.53
N ILE A 34 23.30 -6.16 -5.89
CA ILE A 34 22.59 -4.94 -6.28
C ILE A 34 23.54 -3.73 -6.25
N LEU A 35 24.33 -3.56 -5.18
CA LEU A 35 25.29 -2.45 -5.06
C LEU A 35 26.32 -2.45 -6.18
N GLN A 36 26.90 -3.61 -6.50
CA GLN A 36 27.85 -3.74 -7.60
C GLN A 36 27.22 -3.41 -8.95
N ALA A 37 26.01 -3.92 -9.21
CA ALA A 37 25.27 -3.65 -10.45
C ALA A 37 24.93 -2.16 -10.60
N VAL A 38 24.45 -1.52 -9.52
CA VAL A 38 24.12 -0.09 -9.50
C VAL A 38 25.38 0.76 -9.70
N ALA A 39 26.48 0.43 -9.02
CA ALA A 39 27.74 1.16 -9.16
C ALA A 39 28.31 1.05 -10.59
N GLN A 40 28.27 -0.15 -11.17
CA GLN A 40 28.73 -0.37 -12.55
C GLN A 40 27.84 0.34 -13.57
N PHE A 41 26.51 0.23 -13.40
CA PHE A 41 25.55 0.92 -14.26
C PHE A 41 25.76 2.43 -14.23
N TYR A 42 25.90 3.03 -13.04
CA TYR A 42 26.13 4.47 -12.93
C TYR A 42 27.47 4.90 -13.55
N LYS A 43 28.52 4.08 -13.39
CA LYS A 43 29.84 4.36 -13.96
C LYS A 43 29.84 4.31 -15.49
N ASP A 44 29.24 3.28 -16.07
CA ASP A 44 29.31 3.03 -17.52
C ASP A 44 28.22 3.76 -18.30
N ARG A 45 27.06 4.00 -17.66
CA ARG A 45 25.83 4.49 -18.28
C ARG A 45 25.25 5.69 -17.52
N ARG A 46 26.12 6.62 -17.13
CA ARG A 46 25.75 7.79 -16.34
C ARG A 46 24.61 8.61 -16.94
N ALA A 47 24.65 8.86 -18.25
CA ALA A 47 23.59 9.61 -18.95
C ALA A 47 22.22 8.93 -18.81
N ASP A 48 22.18 7.60 -18.89
CA ASP A 48 20.92 6.85 -18.73
C ASP A 48 20.40 6.89 -17.30
N ALA A 49 21.30 6.89 -16.31
CA ALA A 49 20.92 7.07 -14.90
C ALA A 49 20.35 8.48 -14.64
N GLU A 50 20.94 9.52 -15.25
CA GLU A 50 20.45 10.90 -15.17
C GLU A 50 19.08 11.03 -15.86
N GLU A 51 18.90 10.44 -17.05
CA GLU A 51 17.62 10.41 -17.76
C GLU A 51 16.52 9.68 -16.96
N GLN A 52 16.83 8.54 -16.35
CA GLN A 52 15.90 7.84 -15.46
C GLN A 52 15.53 8.70 -14.25
N GLY A 53 16.51 9.39 -13.69
CA GLY A 53 16.32 10.37 -12.62
C GLY A 53 15.34 11.48 -12.99
N ASP A 54 15.53 12.09 -14.16
CA ASP A 54 14.66 13.16 -14.66
C ASP A 54 13.24 12.67 -14.89
N LYS A 55 13.08 11.49 -15.50
CA LYS A 55 11.76 10.87 -15.71
C LYS A 55 11.06 10.61 -14.39
N LEU A 56 11.74 9.99 -13.42
CA LEU A 56 11.13 9.69 -12.14
C LEU A 56 10.78 10.97 -11.36
N GLN A 57 11.65 11.98 -11.39
CA GLN A 57 11.38 13.28 -10.77
C GLN A 57 10.17 13.96 -11.39
N ALA A 58 10.05 13.98 -12.72
CA ALA A 58 8.90 14.54 -13.41
C ALA A 58 7.60 13.82 -13.03
N ARG A 59 7.61 12.48 -12.97
CA ARG A 59 6.45 11.69 -12.57
C ARG A 59 6.05 11.91 -11.11
N VAL A 60 7.03 12.01 -10.21
CA VAL A 60 6.75 12.36 -8.81
C VAL A 60 6.17 13.78 -8.72
N ALA A 61 6.73 14.73 -9.47
CA ALA A 61 6.20 16.09 -9.52
C ALA A 61 4.75 16.10 -10.00
N GLU A 62 4.41 15.40 -11.08
CA GLU A 62 3.04 15.22 -11.58
C GLU A 62 2.11 14.63 -10.50
N ILE A 63 2.54 13.58 -9.78
CA ILE A 63 1.74 12.97 -8.70
C ILE A 63 1.56 13.94 -7.54
N THR A 64 2.58 14.71 -7.17
CA THR A 64 2.49 15.70 -6.08
C THR A 64 1.77 16.98 -6.47
N GLN A 65 1.69 17.28 -7.76
CA GLN A 65 0.84 18.32 -8.34
C GLN A 65 -0.63 17.89 -8.36
N PHE A 66 -1.10 17.16 -7.34
CA PHE A 66 -2.52 17.14 -7.01
C PHE A 66 -2.94 18.60 -6.85
N THR A 67 -3.45 19.16 -7.94
CA THR A 67 -4.19 20.41 -7.94
C THR A 67 -5.25 20.20 -6.88
N SER A 68 -5.24 21.05 -5.85
CA SER A 68 -6.33 21.10 -4.90
C SER A 68 -7.60 21.20 -5.73
N ASN A 69 -8.33 20.10 -5.83
CA ASN A 69 -9.56 20.11 -6.57
C ASN A 69 -10.47 21.00 -5.73
N THR A 70 -10.70 22.22 -6.20
CA THR A 70 -11.55 23.21 -5.52
C THR A 70 -13.02 22.86 -5.64
N ASP A 71 -13.34 21.79 -6.38
CA ASP A 71 -14.64 21.17 -6.38
C ASP A 71 -15.05 20.86 -4.95
N ALA A 72 -16.24 21.32 -4.57
CA ALA A 72 -16.78 21.03 -3.26
C ALA A 72 -16.89 19.50 -3.10
N LEU A 73 -16.47 18.99 -1.94
CA LEU A 73 -16.82 17.63 -1.51
C LEU A 73 -18.35 17.56 -1.45
N ASP A 74 -18.96 16.93 -2.45
CA ASP A 74 -20.40 16.71 -2.53
C ASP A 74 -20.80 15.31 -2.07
N ILE A 75 -22.11 15.12 -1.90
CA ILE A 75 -22.68 13.87 -1.41
C ILE A 75 -22.52 12.77 -2.48
N ASP A 76 -22.68 13.12 -3.76
CA ASP A 76 -22.54 12.20 -4.88
C ASP A 76 -21.13 11.61 -4.99
N LEU A 77 -20.09 12.36 -4.59
CA LEU A 77 -18.72 11.86 -4.47
C LEU A 77 -18.60 10.82 -3.36
N MET A 78 -19.29 11.01 -2.23
CA MET A 78 -19.29 10.03 -1.14
C MET A 78 -20.01 8.75 -1.54
N ASP A 79 -21.13 8.85 -2.26
CA ASP A 79 -21.87 7.70 -2.78
C ASP A 79 -21.00 6.88 -3.76
N ARG A 80 -20.36 7.55 -4.73
CA ARG A 80 -19.43 6.89 -5.67
C ARG A 80 -18.19 6.31 -4.97
N ALA A 81 -17.68 6.98 -3.94
CA ALA A 81 -16.57 6.46 -3.16
C ALA A 81 -16.98 5.17 -2.43
N PHE A 82 -18.20 5.11 -1.88
CA PHE A 82 -18.71 3.88 -1.28
C PHE A 82 -18.89 2.76 -2.30
N GLU A 83 -19.44 3.04 -3.48
CA GLU A 83 -19.55 2.07 -4.57
C GLU A 83 -18.19 1.44 -4.89
N GLY A 84 -17.18 2.26 -5.19
CA GLY A 84 -15.84 1.77 -5.49
C GLY A 84 -15.18 1.01 -4.33
N ILE A 85 -15.40 1.43 -3.08
CA ILE A 85 -14.92 0.68 -1.91
C ILE A 85 -15.61 -0.69 -1.81
N SER A 86 -16.92 -0.73 -2.02
CA SER A 86 -17.72 -1.95 -1.91
C SER A 86 -17.32 -3.02 -2.93
N GLU A 87 -16.89 -2.63 -4.13
CA GLU A 87 -16.41 -3.55 -5.17
C GLU A 87 -15.13 -4.28 -4.77
N THR A 88 -14.30 -3.67 -3.91
CA THR A 88 -13.04 -4.26 -3.45
C THR A 88 -13.20 -5.15 -2.21
N PHE A 89 -14.41 -5.25 -1.67
CA PHE A 89 -14.66 -5.95 -0.42
C PHE A 89 -14.62 -7.46 -0.58
N ASP A 90 -13.86 -8.13 0.28
CA ASP A 90 -13.80 -9.57 0.35
C ASP A 90 -14.99 -10.09 1.18
N GLN A 91 -16.06 -10.51 0.50
CA GLN A 91 -17.28 -11.01 1.16
C GLN A 91 -17.06 -12.30 1.95
N VAL A 92 -15.98 -13.05 1.67
CA VAL A 92 -15.69 -14.34 2.32
C VAL A 92 -14.90 -14.13 3.61
N ASN A 93 -13.85 -13.31 3.54
CA ASN A 93 -12.90 -13.12 4.64
C ASN A 93 -12.97 -11.74 5.30
N GLY A 94 -13.83 -10.83 4.85
CA GLY A 94 -13.89 -9.45 5.34
C GLY A 94 -12.65 -8.63 4.97
N GLY A 95 -12.73 -7.32 5.12
CA GLY A 95 -11.74 -6.35 4.65
C GLY A 95 -11.69 -6.22 3.13
N PHE A 96 -10.60 -5.66 2.62
CA PHE A 96 -10.54 -5.15 1.25
C PHE A 96 -9.34 -5.70 0.49
N GLY A 97 -9.55 -6.03 -0.78
CA GLY A 97 -8.53 -6.60 -1.66
C GLY A 97 -8.21 -8.07 -1.33
N THR A 98 -7.08 -8.52 -1.87
CA THR A 98 -6.56 -9.89 -1.73
C THR A 98 -5.33 -9.89 -0.81
N GLN A 99 -4.58 -11.01 -0.78
CA GLN A 99 -3.35 -11.11 -0.02
C GLN A 99 -2.20 -10.24 -0.59
N PRO A 100 -1.32 -9.65 0.25
CA PRO A 100 -1.43 -9.54 1.71
C PRO A 100 -2.49 -8.51 2.13
N LYS A 101 -3.23 -8.78 3.22
CA LYS A 101 -4.33 -7.93 3.68
C LYS A 101 -3.95 -7.02 4.84
N PHE A 102 -4.37 -5.76 4.76
CA PHE A 102 -4.09 -4.74 5.79
C PHE A 102 -5.36 -4.34 6.54
N PRO A 103 -5.29 -4.06 7.85
CA PRO A 103 -6.40 -3.46 8.59
C PRO A 103 -6.68 -2.05 8.07
N GLY A 104 -7.58 -1.93 7.09
CA GLY A 104 -7.94 -0.68 6.41
C GLY A 104 -8.75 0.25 7.31
N SER A 105 -8.17 0.72 8.41
CA SER A 105 -8.85 1.52 9.45
C SER A 105 -9.58 2.75 8.91
N MET A 106 -8.95 3.47 7.97
CA MET A 106 -9.56 4.61 7.27
C MET A 106 -10.79 4.20 6.45
N THR A 107 -10.69 3.10 5.70
CA THR A 107 -11.79 2.56 4.89
C THR A 107 -12.94 2.07 5.78
N LEU A 108 -12.64 1.34 6.85
CA LEU A 108 -13.64 0.90 7.83
C LEU A 108 -14.33 2.10 8.49
N SER A 109 -13.57 3.13 8.85
CA SER A 109 -14.10 4.37 9.41
C SER A 109 -14.98 5.14 8.40
N PHE A 110 -14.62 5.10 7.12
CA PHE A 110 -15.47 5.64 6.05
C PHE A 110 -16.79 4.88 5.93
N CYS A 111 -16.77 3.54 5.89
CA CYS A 111 -17.99 2.72 5.85
C CYS A 111 -18.90 2.95 7.07
N LEU A 112 -18.34 3.15 8.27
CA LEU A 112 -19.13 3.53 9.46
C LEU A 112 -19.81 4.90 9.28
N ARG A 113 -19.09 5.91 8.73
CA ARG A 113 -19.69 7.22 8.45
C ARG A 113 -20.77 7.13 7.37
N GLU A 114 -20.57 6.28 6.38
CA GLU A 114 -21.56 6.02 5.34
C GLU A 114 -22.85 5.46 5.93
N HIS A 115 -22.74 4.42 6.78
CA HIS A 115 -23.89 3.89 7.51
C HIS A 115 -24.60 4.96 8.36
N LEU A 116 -23.86 5.79 9.09
CA LEU A 116 -24.45 6.87 9.90
C LEU A 116 -25.17 7.93 9.06
N ARG A 117 -24.70 8.19 7.83
CA ARG A 117 -25.25 9.22 6.94
C ARG A 117 -26.50 8.72 6.21
N THR A 118 -26.48 7.49 5.70
CA THR A 118 -27.51 6.97 4.77
C THR A 118 -28.37 5.86 5.35
N GLY A 119 -27.96 5.27 6.48
CA GLY A 119 -28.56 4.04 7.00
C GLY A 119 -28.21 2.79 6.19
N ASN A 120 -27.22 2.86 5.29
CA ASN A 120 -26.81 1.74 4.44
C ASN A 120 -26.29 0.57 5.31
N GLN A 121 -27.06 -0.52 5.36
CA GLN A 121 -26.73 -1.69 6.17
C GLN A 121 -25.51 -2.44 5.64
N THR A 122 -25.32 -2.48 4.32
CA THR A 122 -24.15 -3.12 3.68
C THR A 122 -22.84 -2.52 4.21
N ALA A 123 -22.80 -1.20 4.38
CA ALA A 123 -21.61 -0.51 4.91
C ALA A 123 -21.27 -0.97 6.33
N LEU A 124 -22.27 -1.16 7.19
CA LEU A 124 -22.09 -1.67 8.55
C LEU A 124 -21.71 -3.15 8.56
N ASP A 125 -22.30 -3.97 7.68
CA ASP A 125 -22.02 -5.39 7.57
C ASP A 125 -20.57 -5.63 7.14
N MET A 126 -20.07 -4.83 6.17
CA MET A 126 -18.67 -4.87 5.74
C MET A 126 -17.70 -4.61 6.90
N VAL A 127 -17.99 -3.59 7.72
CA VAL A 127 -17.15 -3.26 8.87
C VAL A 127 -17.19 -4.37 9.91
N THR A 128 -18.38 -4.84 10.27
CA THR A 128 -18.59 -5.86 11.29
C THR A 128 -17.92 -7.17 10.90
N GLN A 129 -18.10 -7.62 9.66
CA GLN A 129 -17.47 -8.83 9.16
C GLN A 129 -15.94 -8.71 9.16
N SER A 130 -15.40 -7.58 8.72
CA SER A 130 -13.95 -7.32 8.75
C SER A 130 -13.38 -7.41 10.16
N LEU A 131 -14.02 -6.74 11.12
CA LEU A 131 -13.57 -6.73 12.51
C LEU A 131 -13.67 -8.11 13.16
N HIS A 132 -14.74 -8.86 12.91
CA HIS A 132 -14.87 -10.24 13.39
C HIS A 132 -13.81 -11.16 12.79
N LYS A 133 -13.52 -11.05 11.49
CA LYS A 133 -12.52 -11.88 10.82
C LYS A 133 -11.10 -11.57 11.30
N MET A 134 -10.75 -10.29 11.46
CA MET A 134 -9.46 -9.89 12.02
C MET A 134 -9.33 -10.31 13.50
N GLY A 135 -10.37 -10.10 14.31
CA GLY A 135 -10.35 -10.41 15.74
C GLY A 135 -10.31 -11.91 16.05
N ASN A 136 -10.91 -12.74 15.19
CA ASN A 136 -10.86 -14.20 15.30
C ASN A 136 -9.70 -14.84 14.53
N GLY A 137 -8.90 -14.03 13.84
CA GLY A 137 -7.73 -14.48 13.08
C GLY A 137 -6.44 -14.41 13.88
N GLY A 138 -5.34 -14.87 13.27
CA GLY A 138 -3.99 -14.71 13.82
C GLY A 138 -3.44 -13.28 13.68
N MET A 139 -4.10 -12.43 12.89
CA MET A 139 -3.82 -10.99 12.82
C MET A 139 -4.01 -10.28 14.17
N TYR A 140 -4.89 -10.78 15.04
CA TYR A 140 -5.03 -10.29 16.41
C TYR A 140 -4.21 -11.16 17.36
N ASP A 141 -3.33 -10.53 18.15
CA ASP A 141 -2.58 -11.24 19.18
C ASP A 141 -3.53 -11.65 20.31
N GLN A 142 -3.90 -12.93 20.32
CA GLN A 142 -4.83 -13.51 21.29
C GLN A 142 -4.27 -13.56 22.72
N LEU A 143 -2.96 -13.39 22.90
CA LEU A 143 -2.28 -13.45 24.21
C LEU A 143 -1.98 -12.05 24.74
N GLY A 144 -1.31 -11.22 23.93
CA GLY A 144 -0.86 -9.88 24.29
C GLY A 144 -1.86 -8.77 23.97
N GLY A 145 -2.83 -9.04 23.10
CA GLY A 145 -3.76 -8.06 22.57
C GLY A 145 -3.13 -7.17 21.49
N GLY A 146 -4.01 -6.56 20.69
CA GLY A 146 -3.62 -5.69 19.58
C GLY A 146 -3.51 -6.43 18.25
N PHE A 147 -3.42 -5.65 17.17
CA PHE A 147 -3.35 -6.17 15.80
C PHE A 147 -1.93 -6.05 15.27
N HIS A 148 -1.42 -7.10 14.62
CA HIS A 148 -0.20 -6.95 13.81
C HIS A 148 -0.48 -6.04 12.59
N ARG A 149 0.57 -5.73 11.83
CA ARG A 149 0.49 -4.72 10.76
C ARG A 149 -0.36 -5.16 9.57
N TYR A 150 -0.28 -6.42 9.18
CA TYR A 150 -1.01 -7.01 8.04
C TYR A 150 -1.04 -8.54 8.19
N SER A 151 -1.85 -9.20 7.38
CA SER A 151 -1.82 -10.65 7.18
C SER A 151 -1.17 -10.97 5.83
N VAL A 152 -0.29 -11.97 5.76
CA VAL A 152 0.28 -12.43 4.48
C VAL A 152 -0.73 -13.22 3.65
N ASP A 153 -1.81 -13.70 4.27
CA ASP A 153 -2.90 -14.44 3.63
C ASP A 153 -4.20 -13.61 3.54
N ALA A 154 -5.25 -14.20 2.94
CA ALA A 154 -6.53 -13.53 2.77
C ALA A 154 -7.47 -13.70 3.98
N GLU A 155 -7.24 -14.73 4.77
CA GLU A 155 -8.08 -15.23 5.85
C GLU A 155 -7.80 -14.55 7.20
N TRP A 156 -6.76 -13.72 7.28
CA TRP A 156 -6.27 -13.06 8.50
C TRP A 156 -5.57 -14.00 9.48
N LEU A 157 -5.00 -15.12 9.01
CA LEU A 157 -4.44 -16.16 9.89
C LEU A 157 -2.95 -15.97 10.18
N VAL A 158 -2.16 -15.44 9.23
CA VAL A 158 -0.70 -15.34 9.37
C VAL A 158 -0.25 -13.86 9.30
N PRO A 159 0.20 -13.26 10.42
CA PRO A 159 0.79 -11.91 10.47
C PRO A 159 2.03 -11.66 9.59
#